data_AF-A0A1R1Y078-F1
#
_entry.id   AF-A0A1R1Y078-F1
#
_cell.length_a   1.000
_cell.length_b   1.000
_cell.length_c   1.000
_cell.angle_alpha   90.00
_cell.angle_beta   90.00
_cell.angle_gamma   90.00
#
_symmetry.space_group_name_H-M   'P 1'
#
loop_
_entity.id
_entity.type
_entity.pdbx_description
1 polymer ?
#
loop_
_entity_poly.entity_id
_entity_poly.type
_entity_poly.pdbx_seq_one_letter_code
_entity_poly.pdbx_strand_id
1 'polypeptide(L)' 'MINAFINNSHTDWDLDIHMLAFAHRSAIKRSMGIYPFMALYDREPRLPCDPIIPDDLEPISRKRLRKKSSR' A
#
# COMPACT_ATOMS: atom_id res chain seq x y z
N MET A 1 8.66 -10.08 -11.47
CA MET A 1 7.51 -9.39 -10.86
C MET A 1 6.50 -8.98 -11.91
N ILE A 2 6.90 -8.32 -13.00
CA ILE A 2 5.95 -7.90 -14.05
C ILE A 2 5.42 -9.06 -14.90
N ASN A 3 6.21 -10.09 -15.22
CA ASN A 3 5.76 -11.27 -15.99
C ASN A 3 4.58 -12.03 -15.39
N ALA A 4 4.28 -11.87 -14.09
CA ALA A 4 3.11 -12.49 -13.47
C ALA A 4 1.78 -11.82 -13.87
N PHE A 5 1.86 -10.61 -14.44
CA PHE A 5 0.73 -9.75 -14.80
C PHE A 5 0.68 -9.45 -16.31
N ILE A 6 1.59 -10.03 -17.09
CA ILE A 6 1.66 -9.83 -18.54
C ILE A 6 1.13 -11.08 -19.23
N ASN A 7 0.42 -10.92 -20.35
CA ASN A 7 -0.01 -12.02 -21.19
C ASN A 7 1.20 -12.75 -21.84
N ASN A 8 0.98 -13.96 -22.40
CA ASN A 8 2.07 -14.73 -23.02
C ASN A 8 2.73 -14.01 -24.23
N SER A 9 2.00 -13.11 -24.87
CA SER A 9 2.47 -12.36 -26.05
C SER A 9 3.18 -11.04 -25.70
N HIS A 10 3.27 -10.70 -24.42
CA HIS A 10 3.83 -9.46 -23.90
C HIS A 10 3.26 -8.16 -24.51
N THR A 11 1.99 -8.15 -24.90
CA THR A 11 1.35 -6.97 -25.53
C THR A 11 0.67 -6.04 -24.53
N ASP A 12 0.23 -6.57 -23.38
CA ASP A 12 -0.70 -5.86 -22.47
C ASP A 12 0.01 -5.36 -21.20
N TRP A 13 1.34 -5.19 -21.26
CA TRP A 13 2.17 -4.84 -20.11
C TRP A 13 1.89 -3.44 -19.55
N ASP A 14 1.35 -2.56 -20.39
CA ASP A 14 1.04 -1.17 -20.09
C ASP A 14 -0.24 -1.02 -19.24
N LEU A 15 -1.18 -1.95 -19.34
CA LEU A 15 -2.42 -1.93 -18.57
C LEU A 15 -2.16 -1.99 -17.05
N ASP A 16 -1.26 -2.86 -16.62
CA ASP A 16 -1.00 -3.13 -15.21
C ASP A 16 0.21 -2.36 -14.64
N ILE A 17 0.95 -1.62 -15.48
CA ILE A 17 2.19 -0.97 -15.06
C ILE A 17 1.96 0.06 -13.96
N HIS A 18 0.85 0.80 -14.01
CA HIS A 18 0.52 1.82 -13.02
C HIS A 18 0.26 1.19 -11.64
N MET A 19 -0.47 0.08 -11.61
CA MET A 19 -0.74 -0.68 -10.39
C MET A 19 0.54 -1.28 -9.81
N LEU A 20 1.38 -1.90 -10.65
CA LEU A 20 2.69 -2.43 -10.22
C LEU A 20 3.61 -1.33 -9.67
N ALA A 21 3.67 -0.19 -10.34
CA ALA A 21 4.48 0.94 -9.92
C ALA A 21 4.00 1.50 -8.58
N PHE A 22 2.68 1.57 -8.37
CA PHE A 22 2.10 1.96 -7.09
C PHE A 22 2.46 0.95 -5.99
N ALA A 23 2.20 -0.33 -6.21
CA ALA A 23 2.52 -1.40 -5.25
C ALA A 23 4.02 -1.42 -4.89
N HIS A 24 4.90 -1.16 -5.87
CA HIS A 24 6.32 -1.05 -5.63
C HIS A 24 6.68 0.12 -4.69
N ARG A 25 5.98 1.26 -4.83
CA ARG A 25 6.24 2.48 -4.03
C ARG A 25 5.61 2.44 -2.65
N SER A 26 4.51 1.70 -2.46
CA SER A 26 3.83 1.56 -1.17
C SER A 26 4.31 0.37 -0.33
N ALA A 27 5.03 -0.59 -0.92
CA ALA A 27 5.60 -1.70 -0.18
C ALA A 27 6.90 -1.31 0.57
N ILE A 28 7.06 -1.83 1.79
CA ILE A 28 8.29 -1.71 2.57
C ILE A 28 9.43 -2.37 1.80
N LYS A 29 10.51 -1.62 1.55
CA LYS A 29 11.72 -2.18 0.94
C LYS A 29 12.66 -2.66 2.02
N ARG A 30 13.11 -3.91 1.90
CA ARG A 30 14.03 -4.53 2.86
C ARG A 30 15.32 -3.73 3.08
N SER A 31 15.83 -3.06 2.04
CA SER A 31 17.04 -2.24 2.11
C SER A 31 16.88 -0.96 2.94
N MET A 32 15.68 -0.36 2.93
CA MET A 32 15.43 0.93 3.58
C MET A 32 14.60 0.80 4.87
N GLY A 33 13.87 -0.30 5.05
CA GLY A 33 12.93 -0.48 6.15
C GLY A 33 11.65 0.37 6.04
N ILE A 34 11.56 1.25 5.04
CA ILE A 34 10.42 2.15 4.79
C ILE A 34 9.88 1.98 3.36
N TYR A 35 8.67 2.50 3.12
CA TYR A 35 8.10 2.57 1.77
C TYR A 35 8.79 3.68 0.96
N PRO A 36 9.14 3.45 -0.32
CA PRO A 36 9.71 4.49 -1.18
C PRO A 36 8.85 5.75 -1.27
N PHE A 37 7.52 5.63 -1.20
CA PHE A 37 6.61 6.76 -1.19
C PHE A 37 6.84 7.69 0.01
N MET A 38 7.04 7.13 1.19
CA MET A 38 7.32 7.90 2.40
C MET A 38 8.68 8.58 2.34
N ALA A 39 9.69 7.94 1.75
CA ALA A 39 10.99 8.58 1.54
C ALA A 39 10.91 9.83 0.65
N LEU A 40 9.94 9.90 -0.27
CA LEU A 40 9.78 11.01 -1.22
C LEU A 40 8.85 12.12 -0.72
N TYR A 41 7.76 11.75 -0.06
CA TYR A 41 6.69 12.68 0.33
C TYR A 41 6.53 12.87 1.83
N ASP A 42 7.25 12.09 2.65
CA ASP A 42 7.14 12.05 4.10
C ASP A 42 5.70 11.84 4.63
N ARG A 43 4.91 11.08 3.86
CA ARG A 43 3.52 10.72 4.18
C ARG A 43 3.30 9.23 3.97
N GLU A 44 2.31 8.68 4.66
CA GLU A 44 1.85 7.32 4.38
C GLU A 44 1.10 7.28 3.04
N PRO A 45 1.42 6.32 2.15
CA PRO A 45 0.69 6.14 0.90
C PRO A 45 -0.73 5.68 1.20
N ARG A 46 -1.72 6.39 0.65
CA ARG A 46 -3.12 5.98 0.72
C ARG A 46 -3.38 4.83 -0.26
N LEU A 47 -3.81 3.68 0.25
CA LEU A 47 -4.14 2.51 -0.55
C LEU A 47 -5.55 2.63 -1.14
N PRO A 48 -5.83 2.00 -2.30
CA PRO A 48 -7.17 1.97 -2.88
C PRO A 48 -8.25 1.38 -1.95
N CYS A 49 -7.86 0.47 -1.05
CA CYS A 49 -8.76 -0.14 -0.07
C CYS A 49 -8.89 0.68 1.22
N ASP A 50 -8.17 1.80 1.38
CA ASP A 50 -8.25 2.58 2.61
C ASP A 50 -9.63 3.24 2.72
N PRO A 51 -10.27 3.17 3.90
CA PRO A 51 -11.57 3.78 4.11
C PRO A 51 -11.48 5.30 3.89
N ILE A 52 -12.47 5.85 3.19
CA ILE A 52 -12.69 7.29 3.15
C ILE A 52 -13.37 7.66 4.46
N ILE A 53 -12.57 7.98 5.46
CA ILE A 53 -13.06 8.59 6.70
C ILE A 53 -13.07 10.10 6.42
N PRO A 54 -14.23 10.76 6.42
CA PRO A 54 -14.31 12.22 6.40
C PRO A 54 -13.49 12.79 7.55
N ASP A 55 -12.74 13.88 7.32
CA ASP A 55 -11.91 14.52 8.34
C ASP A 55 -12.71 14.95 9.60
N ASP A 56 -14.03 15.05 9.48
CA ASP A 56 -14.97 15.40 10.55
C ASP A 56 -15.26 14.26 11.54
N LEU A 57 -14.82 13.03 11.25
CA LEU A 57 -14.99 11.88 12.14
C LEU A 57 -13.67 11.58 12.84
N GLU A 58 -13.57 12.02 14.09
CA GLU A 58 -12.47 11.68 15.01
C GLU A 58 -11.99 10.23 14.83
N PRO A 59 -10.68 9.99 14.67
CA PRO A 59 -10.17 8.66 14.36
C PRO A 59 -10.55 7.69 15.48
N ILE A 60 -11.31 6.65 15.14
CA ILE A 60 -11.57 5.52 16.03
C ILE A 60 -10.20 4.94 16.40
N SER A 61 -9.74 5.29 17.60
CA SER A 61 -8.45 4.92 18.14
C SER A 61 -8.21 3.41 18.00
N ARG A 62 -7.28 3.03 17.11
CA ARG A 62 -6.84 1.63 16.88
C ARG A 62 -6.30 0.94 18.14
N LYS A 63 -6.22 1.65 19.28
CA LYS A 63 -5.78 1.12 20.58
C LYS A 63 -6.71 0.05 21.19
N ARG A 64 -7.92 -0.16 20.65
CA ARG A 64 -8.87 -1.15 21.22
C ARG A 64 -8.65 -2.61 20.82
N LEU A 65 -7.74 -2.94 19.90
CA LEU A 65 -7.53 -4.33 19.45
C LEU A 65 -6.40 -5.11 20.19
N ARG A 66 -5.68 -4.50 21.15
CA ARG A 66 -4.66 -5.19 21.99
C ARG A 66 -5.12 -5.50 23.41
N LYS A 67 -6.40 -5.85 23.64
CA LYS A 67 -6.85 -6.46 24.89
C LYS A 67 -7.82 -7.60 24.62
N LYS A 68 -7.29 -8.75 24.18
CA LYS A 68 -7.91 -10.09 24.30
C LYS A 68 -6.88 -11.16 23.88
N SER A 69 -5.79 -11.27 24.64
CA SER A 69 -5.03 -12.51 24.73
C SER A 69 -4.24 -12.51 26.03
N SER A 70 -4.93 -12.92 27.11
CA SER A 70 -4.34 -13.48 28.32
C SER A 70 -5.48 -14.22 29.01
N ARG A 71 -5.56 -15.52 28.76
CA ARG A 71 -6.14 -16.51 29.68
C ARG A 71 -5.01 -17.44 30.05
#